data_AF-A0A7S2QA87-F1
#
_entry.id   AF-A0A7S2QA87-F1
#
_cell.length_a   1.000
_cell.length_b   1.000
_cell.length_c   1.000
_cell.angle_alpha   90.00
_cell.angle_beta   90.00
_cell.angle_gamma   90.00
#
_symmetry.space_group_name_H-M   'P 1'
#
loop_
_entity.id
_entity.type
_entity.pdbx_description
1 polymer ?
#
loop_
_entity_poly.entity_id
_entity_poly.type
_entity_poly.pdbx_seq_one_letter_code
_entity_poly.pdbx_strand_id
1 'polypeptide(L)'
;SLDGEPARDLDGAAFGQGAPDEALAQVRVLLTKEAPGDVLGFACEAAPASSPRQRPRIASISERGLLGRHNLLAEPGRRIGEGSVILSVNGIAGDGEPLRQALETP
;
A
#
# COMPACT_ATOMS: atom_id res chain seq x y z
N SER A 1 33.91 -52.67 26.47
CA SER A 1 33.04 -51.54 26.81
C SER A 1 32.94 -50.64 25.61
N LEU A 2 31.71 -50.33 25.22
CA LEU A 2 31.35 -49.37 24.18
C LEU A 2 31.31 -48.00 24.87
N ASP A 3 32.20 -47.09 24.50
CA ASP A 3 32.10 -45.69 24.92
C ASP A 3 32.03 -44.82 23.66
N GLY A 4 30.87 -44.18 23.53
CA GLY A 4 30.39 -43.56 22.31
C GLY A 4 30.88 -42.14 22.08
N GLU A 5 31.04 -41.81 20.81
CA GLU A 5 31.23 -40.47 20.27
C GLU A 5 29.98 -39.61 20.55
N PRO A 6 30.11 -38.36 21.07
CA PRO A 6 28.97 -37.45 21.11
C PRO A 6 28.73 -36.86 19.71
N ALA A 7 27.57 -37.17 19.14
CA ALA A 7 27.02 -36.57 17.95
C ALA A 7 27.00 -35.04 18.06
N ARG A 8 27.61 -34.38 17.07
CA ARG A 8 27.47 -32.94 16.82
C ARG A 8 26.15 -32.70 16.11
N ASP A 9 25.09 -32.55 16.90
CA ASP A 9 23.90 -31.84 16.49
C ASP A 9 24.02 -30.40 16.97
N LEU A 10 23.85 -29.46 16.05
CA LEU A 10 22.95 -28.31 16.17
C LEU A 10 23.17 -27.42 14.94
N ASP A 11 22.24 -27.60 14.01
CA ASP A 11 21.67 -26.62 13.09
C ASP A 11 22.46 -25.32 12.93
N GLY A 12 22.99 -25.04 11.74
CA GLY A 12 22.13 -24.91 10.58
C GLY A 12 21.52 -23.51 10.63
N ALA A 13 22.27 -22.55 10.08
CA ALA A 13 21.93 -21.16 9.86
C ALA A 13 20.41 -20.88 9.77
N ALA A 14 19.80 -20.47 10.88
CA ALA A 14 18.64 -19.61 10.80
C ALA A 14 19.17 -18.23 10.42
N PHE A 15 19.21 -18.00 9.11
CA PHE A 15 19.23 -16.66 8.53
C PHE A 15 18.22 -15.83 9.32
N GLY A 16 18.73 -14.93 10.17
CA GLY A 16 17.99 -13.74 10.53
C GLY A 16 17.74 -13.04 9.21
N GLN A 17 16.62 -13.39 8.59
CA GLN A 17 16.03 -12.62 7.51
C GLN A 17 15.96 -11.22 8.09
N GLY A 18 16.88 -10.36 7.65
CA GLY A 18 16.65 -8.94 7.72
C GLY A 18 15.25 -8.79 7.16
N ALA A 19 14.32 -8.36 8.01
CA ALA A 19 13.04 -7.90 7.53
C ALA A 19 13.40 -7.01 6.34
N PRO A 20 12.85 -7.27 5.13
CA PRO A 20 13.06 -6.32 4.07
C PRO A 20 12.62 -5.00 4.69
N ASP A 21 13.56 -4.06 4.77
CA ASP A 21 13.23 -2.65 4.83
C ASP A 21 12.41 -2.46 3.56
N GLU A 22 11.11 -2.75 3.65
CA GLU A 22 10.12 -2.46 2.66
C GLU A 22 10.12 -0.94 2.65
N ALA A 23 11.09 -0.37 1.93
CA ALA A 23 10.92 0.87 1.23
C ALA A 23 9.72 0.63 0.32
N LEU A 24 8.52 0.72 0.92
CA LEU A 24 7.24 0.57 0.26
C LEU A 24 7.33 1.45 -0.97
N ALA A 25 7.33 0.81 -2.14
CA ALA A 25 7.54 1.52 -3.38
C ALA A 25 6.44 2.58 -3.49
N GLN A 26 6.84 3.85 -3.42
CA GLN A 26 5.89 4.95 -3.55
C GLN A 26 5.47 5.02 -5.01
N VAL A 27 4.22 4.66 -5.27
CA VAL A 27 3.65 4.72 -6.61
C VAL A 27 2.93 6.06 -6.78
N ARG A 28 3.31 6.81 -7.81
CA ARG A 28 2.59 8.00 -8.25
C ARG A 28 1.61 7.63 -9.35
N VAL A 29 0.34 7.94 -9.14
CA VAL A 29 -0.73 7.71 -10.12
C VAL A 29 -1.30 9.04 -10.58
N LEU A 30 -1.48 9.19 -11.89
CA LEU A 30 -2.21 10.29 -12.51
C LEU A 30 -3.55 9.75 -13.01
N LEU A 31 -4.64 10.27 -12.45
CA LEU A 31 -6.00 9.94 -12.88
C LEU A 31 -6.64 11.22 -13.43
N THR A 32 -7.13 11.16 -14.67
CA THR A 32 -7.73 12.32 -15.36
C THR A 32 -9.22 12.03 -15.59
N LYS A 33 -10.08 12.96 -15.15
CA LYS A 33 -11.51 12.93 -15.48
C LYS A 33 -11.69 13.66 -16.81
N GLU A 34 -11.97 12.93 -17.88
CA GLU A 34 -12.11 13.48 -19.23
C GLU A 34 -13.57 13.79 -19.56
N ALA A 35 -14.51 13.05 -18.96
CA ALA A 35 -15.93 13.19 -19.19
C ALA A 35 -16.72 13.47 -17.90
N PRO A 36 -17.83 14.23 -17.97
CA PRO A 36 -18.76 14.36 -16.86
C PRO A 36 -19.32 12.96 -16.50
N GLY A 37 -19.15 12.57 -15.23
CA GLY A 37 -19.51 11.25 -14.73
C GLY A 37 -18.31 10.32 -14.48
N ASP A 38 -17.10 10.72 -14.87
CA ASP A 38 -15.89 9.99 -14.49
C ASP A 38 -15.70 9.99 -12.97
N VAL A 39 -15.51 8.79 -12.42
CA VAL A 39 -15.24 8.57 -11.00
C VAL A 39 -13.85 7.98 -10.82
N LEU A 40 -13.14 8.40 -9.77
CA LEU A 40 -11.83 7.84 -9.42
C LEU A 40 -11.91 6.32 -9.19
N GLY A 41 -13.04 5.82 -8.69
CA GLY A 41 -13.32 4.40 -8.60
C GLY A 41 -12.68 3.70 -7.41
N PHE A 42 -12.55 4.38 -6.27
CA PHE A 42 -12.12 3.75 -5.03
C PHE A 42 -12.79 4.41 -3.83
N ALA A 43 -12.88 3.67 -2.73
CA ALA A 43 -13.30 4.19 -1.43
C ALA A 43 -12.10 4.24 -0.49
N CYS A 44 -12.12 5.21 0.43
CA CYS A 44 -11.12 5.33 1.48
C CYS A 44 -11.73 5.05 2.85
N GLU A 45 -10.94 4.41 3.71
CA GLU A 45 -11.17 4.39 5.14
C GLU A 45 -10.23 5.36 5.86
N ALA A 46 -10.71 5.92 6.97
CA ALA A 46 -9.86 6.68 7.86
C ALA A 46 -8.81 5.75 8.49
N ALA A 47 -7.62 6.28 8.74
CA ALA A 47 -6.63 5.54 9.52
C ALA A 47 -7.18 5.20 10.92
N PRO A 48 -6.88 4.01 11.47
CA PRO A 48 -7.20 3.71 12.84
C PRO A 48 -6.44 4.68 13.77
N ALA A 49 -7.08 5.07 14.88
CA ALA A 49 -6.54 6.05 15.82
C ALA A 49 -5.16 5.66 16.41
N SER A 50 -4.83 4.37 16.37
CA SER A 50 -3.54 3.79 16.78
C SER A 50 -2.43 3.93 15.73
N SER A 51 -2.73 4.44 14.52
CA SER A 51 -1.70 4.70 13.51
C SER A 51 -0.95 6.00 13.82
N PRO A 52 0.39 6.00 13.83
CA PRO A 52 1.18 7.20 14.12
C PRO A 52 1.00 8.31 13.08
N ARG A 53 0.48 7.95 11.90
CA ARG A 53 0.16 8.87 10.80
C ARG A 53 -1.26 8.55 10.35
N GLN A 54 -2.18 9.48 10.57
CA GLN A 54 -3.62 9.29 10.33
C GLN A 54 -3.98 9.33 8.84
N ARG A 55 -3.23 8.61 7.99
CA ARG A 55 -3.38 8.70 6.54
C ARG A 55 -4.50 7.81 6.02
N PRO A 56 -5.36 8.31 5.12
CA PRO A 56 -6.43 7.50 4.55
C PRO A 56 -5.85 6.30 3.80
N ARG A 57 -6.56 5.19 3.88
CA ARG A 57 -6.24 3.94 3.20
C ARG A 57 -7.30 3.61 2.18
N ILE A 58 -6.90 3.00 1.07
CA ILE A 58 -7.84 2.51 0.07
C ILE A 58 -8.53 1.26 0.64
N ALA A 59 -9.83 1.37 0.86
CA ALA A 59 -10.65 0.28 1.40
C ALA A 59 -11.16 -0.64 0.29
N SER A 60 -11.50 -0.08 -0.86
CA SER A 60 -11.98 -0.84 -2.02
C SER A 60 -11.70 -0.14 -3.33
N ILE A 61 -11.56 -0.91 -4.40
CA ILE A 61 -11.35 -0.40 -5.77
C ILE A 61 -12.43 -0.96 -6.69
N SER A 62 -13.10 -0.07 -7.42
CA SER A 62 -14.03 -0.42 -8.49
C SER A 62 -13.29 -0.56 -9.80
N GLU A 63 -13.43 -1.72 -10.45
CA GLU A 63 -12.86 -2.00 -11.77
C GLU A 63 -13.36 -1.03 -12.87
N ARG A 64 -14.53 -0.43 -12.68
CA ARG A 64 -15.13 0.47 -13.67
C ARG A 64 -14.60 1.90 -13.62
N GLY A 65 -14.06 2.33 -12.48
CA GLY A 65 -13.54 3.69 -12.31
C GLY A 65 -12.08 3.82 -12.73
N LEU A 66 -11.57 5.05 -12.69
CA LEU A 66 -10.27 5.40 -13.26
C LEU A 66 -9.10 4.62 -12.64
N LEU A 67 -9.11 4.38 -11.32
CA LEU A 67 -8.07 3.62 -10.65
C LEU A 67 -8.10 2.13 -11.03
N GLY A 68 -9.29 1.54 -11.14
CA GLY A 68 -9.44 0.16 -11.62
C GLY A 68 -8.89 -0.01 -13.04
N ARG A 69 -9.23 0.92 -13.94
CA ARG A 69 -8.71 0.96 -15.32
C ARG A 69 -7.19 1.16 -15.35
N HIS A 70 -6.64 2.02 -14.49
CA HIS A 70 -5.20 2.21 -14.35
C HIS A 70 -4.51 0.88 -13.99
N ASN A 71 -5.03 0.16 -12.99
CA ASN A 71 -4.44 -1.10 -12.53
C ASN A 71 -4.42 -2.21 -13.60
N LEU A 72 -5.38 -2.22 -14.53
CA LEU A 72 -5.41 -3.17 -15.63
C LEU A 72 -4.24 -2.98 -16.61
N LEU A 73 -3.83 -1.72 -16.80
CA LEU A 73 -2.76 -1.34 -17.72
C LEU A 73 -1.39 -1.23 -17.03
N ALA A 74 -1.36 -1.05 -15.71
CA ALA A 74 -0.14 -0.88 -14.94
C ALA A 74 0.63 -2.21 -14.76
N GLU A 75 1.97 -2.10 -14.80
CA GLU A 75 2.87 -3.18 -14.41
C GLU A 75 2.64 -3.60 -12.94
N PRO A 76 2.90 -4.87 -12.57
CA PRO A 76 2.57 -5.38 -11.24
C PRO A 76 3.07 -4.53 -10.07
N GLY A 77 4.28 -3.95 -10.16
CA GLY A 77 4.85 -3.08 -9.11
C GLY A 77 4.30 -1.65 -9.06
N ARG A 78 3.41 -1.28 -10.00
CA ARG A 78 2.75 0.03 -10.06
C ARG A 78 1.24 -0.03 -9.84
N ARG A 79 0.71 -1.23 -9.62
CA ARG A 79 -0.72 -1.40 -9.30
C ARG A 79 -0.98 -0.93 -7.89
N ILE A 80 -2.11 -0.28 -7.70
CA ILE A 80 -2.58 0.15 -6.39
C ILE A 80 -3.58 -0.87 -5.87
N GLY A 81 -3.29 -1.45 -4.71
CA GLY A 81 -4.17 -2.43 -4.07
C GLY A 81 -5.01 -1.81 -2.95
N GLU A 82 -5.99 -2.57 -2.47
CA GLU A 82 -6.63 -2.33 -1.18
C GLU A 82 -5.58 -2.38 -0.06
N GLY A 83 -5.76 -1.57 0.98
CA GLY A 83 -4.79 -1.36 2.05
C GLY A 83 -3.68 -0.37 1.70
N SER A 84 -3.55 0.06 0.44
CA SER A 84 -2.58 1.09 0.05
C SER A 84 -2.85 2.41 0.79
N VAL A 85 -1.78 3.04 1.27
CA VAL A 85 -1.85 4.30 2.01
C VAL A 85 -1.68 5.46 1.06
N ILE A 86 -2.59 6.44 1.15
CA ILE A 86 -2.49 7.66 0.35
C ILE A 86 -1.53 8.62 1.08
N LEU A 87 -0.45 9.00 0.40
CA LEU A 87 0.59 9.88 0.94
C LEU A 87 0.36 11.35 0.58
N SER A 88 -0.14 11.60 -0.63
CA SER A 88 -0.38 12.94 -1.15
C SER A 88 -1.42 12.93 -2.27
N VAL A 89 -2.22 14.00 -2.39
CA VAL A 89 -3.18 14.22 -3.48
C VAL A 89 -2.95 15.61 -4.04
N ASN A 90 -2.67 15.72 -5.34
CA ASN A 90 -2.44 17.01 -6.03
C ASN A 90 -1.44 17.96 -5.33
N GLY A 91 -0.39 17.40 -4.71
CA GLY A 91 0.63 18.15 -3.97
C GLY A 91 0.28 18.46 -2.52
N ILE A 92 -0.95 18.17 -2.09
CA ILE A 92 -1.36 18.22 -0.68
C ILE A 92 -0.85 16.94 -0.02
N ALA A 93 0.11 17.08 0.88
CA ALA A 93 0.63 16.02 1.73
C ALA A 93 0.26 16.33 3.19
N GLY A 94 0.19 15.30 4.02
CA GLY A 94 -0.16 15.44 5.44
C GLY A 94 -0.83 14.20 5.98
N ASP A 95 -1.46 14.34 7.14
CA ASP A 95 -2.20 13.27 7.81
C ASP A 95 -3.66 13.69 7.99
N GLY A 96 -4.60 12.75 7.82
CA GLY A 96 -6.00 12.92 8.16
C GLY A 96 -6.81 13.80 7.21
N GLU A 97 -7.42 14.83 7.78
CA GLU A 97 -8.45 15.67 7.17
C GLU A 97 -8.02 16.38 5.87
N PRO A 98 -6.81 16.97 5.74
CA PRO A 98 -6.40 17.64 4.51
C PRO A 98 -6.37 16.71 3.29
N LEU A 99 -5.90 15.48 3.47
CA LEU A 99 -5.91 14.47 2.41
C LEU A 99 -7.33 14.02 2.06
N ARG A 100 -8.21 13.94 3.07
CA ARG A 100 -9.61 13.58 2.86
C ARG A 100 -10.34 14.63 2.02
N GLN A 101 -10.18 15.90 2.36
CA GLN A 101 -10.77 17.02 1.61
C GLN A 101 -10.23 17.09 0.18
N ALA A 102 -8.92 16.83 -0.01
CA ALA A 102 -8.32 16.81 -1.34
C ALA A 102 -8.91 15.71 -2.25
N LEU A 103 -9.40 14.61 -1.69
CA LEU A 103 -10.07 13.53 -2.44
C LEU A 103 -11.54 13.85 -2.76
N GLU A 104 -12.19 14.65 -1.92
CA GLU A 104 -13.58 15.10 -2.11
C GLU A 104 -13.68 16.29 -3.08
N THR A 105 -12.56 16.98 -3.33
CA THR A 105 -12.52 18.13 -4.24
C THR A 105 -12.49 17.65 -5.71
N PRO A 106 -13.40 18.13 -6.58
CA PRO A 106 -13.58 17.63 -7.93
C PRO A 106 -12.39 17.81 -8.87
#